data_AF-A0A2L2YHK6-F1
#
_entry.id   AF-A0A2L2YHK6-F1
#
_cell.length_a   1.000
_cell.length_b   1.000
_cell.length_c   1.000
_cell.angle_alpha   90.00
_cell.angle_beta   90.00
_cell.angle_gamma   90.00
#
_symmetry.space_group_name_H-M   'P 1'
#
loop_
_entity.id
_entity.type
_entity.pdbx_description
1 polymer ?
#
loop_
_entity_poly.entity_id
_entity_poly.type
_entity_poly.pdbx_seq_one_letter_code
_entity_poly.pdbx_strand_id
1 'polypeptide(L)'
;PGTNQTVNVSVCRYRDHRSPPESPDRYEFNLEYWHLLAWRFGFVLIFESIVLMITTLTRWLIPDIPKKLMERIRHENFITNEIMIAQELKRAKGLSSIPEEKSN
;
A
#
# COMPACT_ATOMS: atom_id res chain seq x y z
N PRO A 1 -32.72 -47.57 29.48
CA PRO A 1 -33.56 -47.87 28.30
C PRO A 1 -33.03 -47.13 27.06
N GLY A 2 -32.07 -47.73 26.36
CA GLY A 2 -31.52 -47.21 25.10
C GLY A 2 -32.28 -47.81 23.92
N THR A 3 -32.97 -46.98 23.15
CA THR A 3 -33.66 -47.41 21.94
C THR A 3 -32.66 -47.43 20.78
N ASN A 4 -32.16 -48.62 20.44
CA ASN A 4 -31.50 -48.90 19.16
C ASN A 4 -32.57 -48.88 18.05
N GLN A 5 -32.96 -47.70 17.61
CA GLN A 5 -33.83 -47.53 16.45
C GLN A 5 -32.93 -47.36 15.22
N THR A 6 -32.81 -48.40 14.40
CA THR A 6 -32.18 -48.30 13.08
C THR A 6 -33.09 -47.46 12.19
N VAL A 7 -32.91 -46.14 12.23
CA VAL A 7 -33.62 -45.21 11.36
C VAL A 7 -33.19 -45.49 9.92
N ASN A 8 -34.13 -45.90 9.08
CA ASN A 8 -33.89 -46.08 7.66
C ASN A 8 -33.83 -44.69 7.00
N VAL A 9 -32.65 -44.08 6.96
CA VAL A 9 -32.44 -42.71 6.45
C VAL A 9 -32.34 -42.75 4.92
N SER A 10 -33.35 -42.22 4.24
CA SER A 10 -33.37 -42.14 2.76
C SER A 10 -32.74 -40.86 2.20
N VAL A 11 -32.64 -39.79 3.00
CA VAL A 11 -32.08 -38.50 2.60
C VAL A 11 -31.25 -37.90 3.73
N CYS A 12 -29.99 -37.57 3.44
CA CYS A 12 -29.08 -36.88 4.35
C CYS A 12 -28.85 -35.45 3.87
N ARG A 13 -28.89 -34.48 4.79
CA ARG A 13 -28.55 -33.07 4.49
C ARG A 13 -27.09 -32.79 4.82
N TYR A 14 -26.40 -32.13 3.92
CA TYR A 14 -25.04 -31.64 4.09
C TYR A 14 -25.00 -30.15 3.79
N ARG A 15 -24.02 -29.46 4.37
CA ARG A 15 -23.88 -28.01 4.23
C ARG A 15 -23.25 -27.68 2.87
N ASP A 16 -24.09 -27.62 1.84
CA ASP A 16 -23.69 -27.23 0.49
C ASP A 16 -24.84 -26.47 -0.21
N HIS A 17 -24.48 -25.55 -1.10
CA HIS A 17 -25.42 -24.68 -1.81
C HIS A 17 -25.71 -25.24 -3.22
N ARG A 18 -26.25 -26.46 -3.26
CA ARG A 18 -26.65 -27.13 -4.51
C ARG A 18 -28.16 -27.10 -4.71
N SER A 19 -28.56 -27.14 -5.96
CA SER A 19 -29.98 -27.23 -6.33
C SER A 19 -30.60 -28.54 -5.83
N PRO A 20 -31.87 -28.51 -5.36
CA PRO A 20 -32.55 -29.66 -4.76
C PRO A 20 -32.72 -30.82 -5.76
N PRO A 21 -32.92 -32.06 -5.28
CA PRO A 21 -33.11 -33.22 -6.15
C PRO A 21 -34.39 -33.14 -7.00
N GLU A 22 -35.34 -32.26 -6.69
CA GLU A 22 -36.56 -32.07 -7.49
C GLU A 22 -36.41 -31.03 -8.63
N SER A 23 -35.34 -30.23 -8.66
CA SER A 23 -35.13 -29.22 -9.72
C SER A 23 -34.57 -29.85 -11.01
N PRO A 24 -34.80 -29.25 -12.20
CA PRO A 24 -34.23 -29.74 -13.46
C PRO A 24 -32.69 -29.86 -13.40
N ASP A 25 -32.03 -28.92 -12.74
CA ASP A 25 -30.57 -28.86 -12.61
C ASP A 25 -30.11 -29.56 -11.31
N ARG A 26 -30.45 -30.85 -11.19
CA ARG A 26 -30.16 -31.63 -9.98
C ARG A 26 -28.67 -31.58 -9.62
N TYR A 27 -28.37 -31.19 -8.38
CA TYR A 27 -27.02 -31.15 -7.81
C TYR A 27 -26.04 -30.17 -8.47
N GLU A 28 -26.52 -29.27 -9.34
CA GLU A 28 -25.70 -28.21 -9.90
C GLU A 28 -25.50 -27.04 -8.92
N PHE A 29 -24.48 -26.23 -9.20
CA PHE A 29 -24.21 -25.02 -8.44
C PHE A 29 -25.28 -23.97 -8.73
N ASN A 30 -26.01 -23.57 -7.70
CA ASN A 30 -27.06 -22.57 -7.84
C ASN A 30 -26.45 -21.18 -8.07
N LEU A 31 -27.20 -20.25 -8.66
CA LEU A 31 -26.78 -18.85 -8.82
C LEU A 31 -26.43 -18.19 -7.48
N GLU A 32 -27.07 -18.64 -6.40
CA GLU A 32 -26.76 -18.22 -5.02
C GLU A 32 -25.31 -18.50 -4.61
N TYR A 33 -24.73 -19.62 -5.06
CA TYR A 33 -23.32 -19.93 -4.81
C TYR A 33 -22.40 -18.88 -5.43
N TRP A 34 -22.69 -18.49 -6.67
CA TRP A 34 -21.93 -17.47 -7.39
C TRP A 34 -22.06 -16.09 -6.75
N HIS A 35 -23.24 -15.73 -6.24
CA HIS A 35 -23.42 -14.47 -5.50
C HIS A 35 -22.61 -14.45 -4.21
N LEU A 36 -22.64 -15.54 -3.42
CA LEU A 36 -21.83 -15.65 -2.20
C LEU A 36 -20.34 -15.53 -2.50
N LEU A 37 -19.90 -16.16 -3.58
CA LEU A 37 -18.53 -16.07 -4.06
C LEU A 37 -18.19 -14.63 -4.46
N ALA A 38 -19.05 -13.98 -5.25
CA ALA A 38 -18.88 -12.61 -5.71
C ALA A 38 -18.80 -11.62 -4.54
N TRP A 39 -19.70 -11.72 -3.55
CA TRP A 39 -19.65 -10.85 -2.37
C TRP A 39 -18.41 -11.07 -1.52
N ARG A 40 -17.92 -12.31 -1.38
CA ARG A 40 -16.66 -12.61 -0.67
C ARG A 40 -15.45 -11.99 -1.39
N PHE A 41 -15.35 -12.16 -2.71
CA PHE A 41 -14.28 -11.55 -3.49
C PHE A 41 -14.36 -10.03 -3.48
N GLY A 42 -15.56 -9.47 -3.69
CA GLY A 42 -15.78 -8.02 -3.65
C GLY A 42 -15.39 -7.40 -2.32
N PHE A 43 -15.74 -8.05 -1.20
CA PHE A 43 -15.33 -7.60 0.13
C PHE A 43 -13.81 -7.50 0.28
N VAL A 44 -13.07 -8.52 -0.18
CA VAL A 44 -11.60 -8.53 -0.12
C VAL A 44 -11.00 -7.41 -0.99
N LEU A 45 -11.50 -7.23 -2.22
CA LEU A 45 -11.00 -6.20 -3.15
C LEU A 45 -11.25 -4.77 -2.63
N ILE A 46 -12.44 -4.52 -2.08
CA ILE A 46 -12.78 -3.22 -1.48
C ILE A 46 -11.88 -2.94 -0.28
N PHE A 47 -11.70 -3.94 0.61
CA PHE A 47 -10.84 -3.80 1.78
C PHE A 47 -9.39 -3.52 1.38
N GLU A 48 -8.85 -4.25 0.41
CA GLU A 48 -7.51 -4.02 -0.13
C GLU A 48 -7.36 -2.61 -0.69
N SER A 49 -8.34 -2.15 -1.49
CA SER A 49 -8.33 -0.78 -2.02
C SER A 49 -8.32 0.27 -0.92
N ILE A 50 -9.10 0.08 0.16
CA ILE A 50 -9.13 0.99 1.31
C ILE A 50 -7.78 0.99 2.03
N VAL A 51 -7.19 -0.17 2.30
CA VAL A 51 -5.89 -0.27 2.96
C VAL A 51 -4.80 0.39 2.12
N LEU A 52 -4.80 0.16 0.80
CA LEU A 52 -3.88 0.78 -0.13
C LEU A 52 -4.06 2.31 -0.17
N MET A 53 -5.30 2.79 -0.19
CA MET A 53 -5.62 4.21 -0.13
C MET A 53 -5.12 4.83 1.16
N ILE A 54 -5.42 4.25 2.32
CA ILE A 54 -4.96 4.75 3.63
C ILE A 54 -3.43 4.74 3.71
N THR A 55 -2.78 3.69 3.23
CA THR A 55 -1.31 3.60 3.25
C THR A 55 -0.69 4.66 2.34
N THR A 56 -1.27 4.88 1.16
CA THR A 56 -0.83 5.93 0.23
C THR A 56 -1.07 7.32 0.81
N LEU A 57 -2.23 7.55 1.43
CA LEU A 57 -2.55 8.80 2.12
C LEU A 57 -1.60 9.05 3.29
N THR A 58 -1.23 8.01 4.03
CA THR A 58 -0.27 8.11 5.14
C THR A 58 1.12 8.51 4.63
N ARG A 59 1.59 7.88 3.55
CA ARG A 59 2.83 8.28 2.86
C ARG A 59 2.77 9.69 2.28
N TRP A 60 1.59 10.14 1.87
CA TRP A 60 1.39 11.49 1.35
C TRP A 60 1.30 12.54 2.46
N LEU A 61 0.73 12.19 3.62
CA LEU A 61 0.57 13.07 4.78
C LEU A 61 1.90 13.23 5.55
N ILE A 62 2.67 12.16 5.64
CA ILE A 62 4.05 12.15 6.13
C ILE A 62 4.94 11.87 4.92
N PRO A 63 5.09 12.81 3.96
CA PRO A 63 6.16 12.66 3.00
C PRO A 63 7.44 12.67 3.84
N ASP A 64 8.30 11.68 3.63
CA ASP A 64 9.54 11.43 4.42
C ASP A 64 10.49 12.65 4.52
N ILE A 65 10.15 13.78 3.90
CA ILE A 65 10.87 15.04 3.96
C ILE A 65 9.85 16.16 4.27
N PRO A 66 9.70 16.58 5.53
CA PRO A 66 8.86 17.73 5.86
C PRO A 66 9.39 18.97 5.12
N LYS A 67 8.51 19.85 4.64
CA LYS A 67 8.89 21.06 3.85
C LYS A 67 10.01 21.88 4.50
N LYS A 68 10.01 21.94 5.84
CA LYS A 68 11.03 22.61 6.66
C LYS A 68 12.44 22.01 6.51
N LEU A 69 12.56 20.71 6.28
CA LEU A 69 13.85 20.05 6.04
C LEU A 69 14.33 20.31 4.61
N MET A 70 13.44 20.32 3.62
CA MET A 70 13.82 20.69 2.24
C MET A 70 14.34 22.12 2.13
N GLU A 71 13.76 23.06 2.86
CA GLU A 71 14.27 24.43 2.87
C GLU A 71 15.67 24.52 3.47
N ARG A 72 15.95 23.79 4.56
CA ARG A 72 17.30 23.72 5.13
C ARG A 72 18.31 23.07 4.18
N ILE A 73 17.95 21.94 3.58
CA ILE A 73 18.80 21.22 2.61
C ILE A 73 19.10 22.14 1.42
N ARG A 74 18.11 22.87 0.90
CA ARG A 74 18.30 23.81 -0.21
C ARG A 74 19.27 24.95 0.16
N HIS A 75 19.14 25.47 1.39
CA HIS A 75 20.00 26.54 1.88
C HIS A 75 21.44 26.06 2.10
N GLU A 76 21.63 24.90 2.73
CA GLU A 76 22.95 24.28 2.95
C GLU A 76 23.63 23.93 1.62
N ASN A 77 22.87 23.41 0.65
CA ASN A 77 23.38 23.14 -0.69
C ASN A 77 23.81 24.41 -1.41
N PHE A 78 23.07 25.51 -1.28
CA PHE A 78 23.43 26.79 -1.87
C PHE A 78 24.75 27.31 -1.29
N ILE A 79 24.86 27.35 0.04
CA ILE A 79 26.08 27.80 0.74
C ILE A 79 27.28 26.93 0.33
N THR A 80 27.10 25.60 0.32
CA THR A 80 28.18 24.67 -0.02
C THR A 80 28.66 24.87 -1.46
N ASN A 81 27.74 25.09 -2.40
CA ASN A 81 28.07 25.27 -3.81
C ASN A 81 28.85 26.57 -4.05
N GLU A 82 28.47 27.67 -3.39
CA GLU A 82 29.23 28.92 -3.48
C GLU A 82 30.66 28.79 -2.94
N ILE A 83 30.83 28.11 -1.79
CA ILE A 83 32.16 27.87 -1.21
C ILE A 83 33.04 27.02 -2.15
N MET A 84 32.47 25.96 -2.73
CA MET A 84 33.16 25.10 -3.68
C MET A 84 33.61 25.88 -4.92
N ILE A 85 32.73 26.69 -5.52
CA ILE A 85 33.07 27.52 -6.69
C ILE A 85 34.16 28.53 -6.35
N ALA A 86 34.08 29.19 -5.19
CA ALA A 86 35.11 30.14 -4.76
C ALA A 86 36.47 29.47 -4.57
N GLN A 87 36.50 28.23 -4.07
CA GLN A 87 37.72 27.46 -3.90
C GLN A 87 38.31 27.00 -5.25
N GLU A 88 37.48 26.49 -6.16
CA GLU A 88 37.91 26.11 -7.50
C GLU A 88 38.39 27.33 -8.30
N LEU A 89 37.77 28.49 -8.14
CA LEU A 89 38.18 29.73 -8.80
C LEU A 89 39.51 30.27 -8.23
N LYS A 90 39.74 30.14 -6.91
CA LYS A 90 41.04 30.42 -6.28
C LYS A 90 42.14 29.46 -6.76
N ARG A 91 41.78 28.18 -6.93
CA ARG A 91 42.69 27.13 -7.43
C ARG A 91 43.03 27.32 -8.91
N ALA A 92 42.04 27.64 -9.74
CA ALA A 92 42.18 27.90 -11.18
C ALA A 92 42.93 29.21 -11.46
N LYS A 93 42.72 30.25 -10.65
CA LYS A 93 43.54 31.47 -10.68
C LYS A 93 44.97 31.24 -10.20
N GLY A 94 45.28 30.05 -9.66
CA GLY A 94 46.62 29.66 -9.27
C GLY A 94 47.25 30.69 -8.35
N LEU A 95 46.64 30.94 -7.17
CA LEU A 95 47.18 31.89 -6.20
C LEU A 95 48.53 31.39 -5.64
N SER A 96 49.57 31.65 -6.40
CA SER A 96 50.80 32.25 -5.93
C SER A 96 50.49 33.61 -5.28
N SER A 97 50.99 33.82 -4.06
CA SER A 97 51.05 35.08 -3.28
C SER A 97 49.75 35.80 -2.85
N ILE A 98 49.63 36.05 -1.54
CA ILE A 98 48.73 37.02 -0.85
C ILE A 98 49.31 38.45 -1.05
N PRO A 99 48.49 39.52 -1.26
CA PRO A 99 48.13 40.47 -0.17
C PRO A 99 46.74 41.19 -0.23
N GLU A 100 46.27 41.62 0.97
CA GLU A 100 45.36 42.73 1.39
C GLU A 100 43.97 42.96 0.74
N GLU A 101 42.84 42.96 1.47
CA GLU A 101 42.26 43.92 2.46
C GLU A 101 41.36 45.03 1.86
N LYS A 102 40.12 45.15 2.38
CA LYS A 102 39.36 46.38 2.72
C LYS A 102 38.03 45.97 3.40
N SER A 103 37.85 46.23 4.70
CA SER A 103 37.39 47.50 5.32
C SER A 103 35.87 47.68 5.28
N ASN A 104 35.17 47.21 6.31
CA ASN A 104 34.38 48.02 7.27
C ASN A 104 33.90 47.13 8.42
#